data_AF-A0A968D002-F1
#
_entry.id   AF-A0A968D002-F1
#
_cell.length_a   1.000
_cell.length_b   1.000
_cell.length_c   1.000
_cell.angle_alpha   90.00
_cell.angle_beta   90.00
_cell.angle_gamma   90.00
#
_symmetry.space_group_name_H-M   'P 1'
#
loop_
_entity.id
_entity.type
_entity.pdbx_description
1 polymer ?
#
loop_
_entity_poly.entity_id
_entity_poly.type
_entity_poly.pdbx_seq_one_letter_code
_entity_poly.pdbx_strand_id
1 'polypeptide(L)'
;MPKPVLGLILGAILGVLDGFSALFYPEAAPQITEIVFFSTLKSLIAGVIIGFYARKVDSIGKGVLFGGVVGLIFAFLVALAPDESGNHYFIEIMVPGGIIGLILGFATQKYGSKKPQTA
;
A
#
# COMPACT_ATOMS: atom_id res chain seq x y z
N MET A 1 11.60 -12.66 -9.08
CA MET A 1 11.97 -11.46 -8.28
C MET A 1 11.74 -11.77 -6.81
N PRO A 2 12.65 -11.40 -5.88
CA PRO A 2 12.46 -11.66 -4.45
C PRO A 2 11.16 -11.04 -3.92
N LYS A 3 10.41 -11.75 -3.08
CA LYS A 3 9.12 -11.27 -2.54
C LYS A 3 9.17 -9.85 -1.95
N PRO A 4 10.18 -9.44 -1.14
CA PRO A 4 10.30 -8.07 -0.65
C PRO A 4 10.53 -7.02 -1.74
N VAL A 5 11.32 -7.36 -2.77
CA VAL A 5 11.62 -6.45 -3.89
C VAL A 5 10.38 -6.25 -4.75
N LEU A 6 9.64 -7.34 -5.02
CA LEU A 6 8.36 -7.25 -5.71
C LEU A 6 7.36 -6.39 -4.92
N GLY A 7 7.29 -6.60 -3.60
CA GLY A 7 6.45 -5.80 -2.71
C GLY A 7 6.83 -4.31 -2.72
N LEU A 8 8.12 -3.99 -2.68
CA LEU A 8 8.64 -2.62 -2.79
C LEU A 8 8.22 -1.95 -4.11
N ILE A 9 8.47 -2.62 -5.25
CA ILE A 9 8.17 -2.06 -6.58
C ILE A 9 6.67 -1.88 -6.78
N LEU A 10 5.88 -2.89 -6.45
CA LEU A 10 4.42 -2.78 -6.54
C LEU A 10 3.87 -1.74 -5.55
N GLY A 11 4.45 -1.65 -4.35
CA GLY A 11 4.08 -0.65 -3.36
C GLY A 11 4.35 0.77 -3.85
N ALA A 12 5.49 0.99 -4.52
CA ALA A 12 5.81 2.28 -5.13
C ALA A 12 4.81 2.65 -6.23
N ILE A 13 4.55 1.73 -7.17
CA ILE A 13 3.63 1.96 -8.29
C ILE A 13 2.22 2.21 -7.78
N LEU A 14 1.70 1.32 -6.93
CA LEU A 14 0.34 1.43 -6.41
C LEU A 14 0.18 2.64 -5.49
N GLY A 15 1.20 3.03 -4.72
CA GLY A 15 1.16 4.21 -3.87
C GLY A 15 1.13 5.52 -4.64
N VAL A 16 1.84 5.61 -5.76
CA VAL A 16 1.74 6.77 -6.66
C VAL A 16 0.33 6.84 -7.27
N LEU A 17 -0.23 5.71 -7.69
CA LEU A 17 -1.59 5.65 -8.24
C LEU A 17 -2.66 6.00 -7.18
N ASP A 18 -2.48 5.56 -5.94
CA ASP A 18 -3.32 5.92 -4.79
C ASP A 18 -3.25 7.43 -4.54
N GLY A 19 -2.03 8.00 -4.52
CA GLY A 19 -1.83 9.44 -4.39
C GLY A 19 -2.48 10.25 -5.53
N PHE A 20 -2.38 9.79 -6.77
CA PHE A 20 -3.02 10.44 -7.91
C PHE A 20 -4.54 10.34 -7.90
N SER A 21 -5.14 9.43 -7.12
CA SER A 21 -6.59 9.44 -6.93
C SER A 21 -7.08 10.73 -6.28
N ALA A 22 -6.21 11.48 -5.60
CA ALA A 22 -6.50 12.81 -5.08
C ALA A 22 -6.83 13.84 -6.19
N LEU A 23 -6.41 13.61 -7.44
CA LEU A 23 -6.77 14.47 -8.58
C LEU A 23 -8.28 14.52 -8.84
N PHE A 24 -9.03 13.52 -8.37
CA PHE A 24 -10.49 13.52 -8.48
C PHE A 24 -11.17 14.48 -7.50
N TYR A 25 -10.42 15.04 -6.54
CA TYR A 25 -10.92 15.99 -5.56
C TYR A 25 -10.27 17.37 -5.79
N PRO A 26 -11.04 18.36 -6.30
CA PRO A 26 -10.51 19.71 -6.56
C PRO A 26 -9.90 20.37 -5.32
N GLU A 27 -10.41 20.01 -4.14
CA GLU A 27 -9.96 20.52 -2.84
C GLU A 27 -8.55 20.04 -2.46
N ALA A 28 -8.11 18.90 -3.01
CA ALA A 28 -6.79 18.33 -2.78
C ALA A 28 -5.68 18.89 -3.70
N ALA A 29 -6.04 19.71 -4.69
CA ALA A 29 -5.12 20.29 -5.67
C ALA A 29 -3.91 21.05 -5.05
N PRO A 30 -4.08 21.91 -4.02
CA PRO A 30 -2.94 22.64 -3.44
C PRO A 30 -1.95 21.74 -2.69
N GLN A 31 -2.39 20.56 -2.22
CA GLN A 31 -1.59 19.65 -1.40
C GLN A 31 -1.23 18.35 -2.14
N ILE A 32 -1.49 18.28 -3.44
CA ILE A 32 -1.39 17.02 -4.19
C ILE A 32 0.00 16.40 -4.13
N THR A 33 1.06 17.22 -4.13
CA THR A 33 2.44 16.73 -4.02
C THR A 33 2.68 16.03 -2.69
N GLU A 34 2.13 16.57 -1.60
CA GLU A 34 2.23 16.01 -0.26
C GLU A 34 1.42 14.72 -0.15
N ILE A 35 0.20 14.70 -0.70
CA ILE A 35 -0.66 13.52 -0.74
C ILE A 35 0.00 12.38 -1.50
N VAL A 36 0.56 12.67 -2.69
CA VAL A 36 1.28 11.68 -3.50
C VAL A 36 2.52 11.18 -2.76
N PHE A 37 3.27 12.07 -2.11
CA PHE A 37 4.46 11.70 -1.36
C PHE A 37 4.14 10.75 -0.20
N PHE A 38 3.19 11.12 0.67
CA PHE A 38 2.80 10.29 1.81
C PHE A 38 2.13 8.99 1.39
N SER A 39 1.32 8.99 0.33
CA SER A 39 0.69 7.78 -0.17
C SER A 39 1.69 6.78 -0.78
N THR A 40 2.70 7.32 -1.47
CA THR A 40 3.81 6.51 -1.99
C THR A 40 4.65 5.92 -0.86
N LEU A 41 5.00 6.74 0.15
CA LEU A 41 5.77 6.28 1.30
C LEU A 41 5.02 5.20 2.10
N LYS A 42 3.72 5.42 2.38
CA LYS A 42 2.82 4.46 3.02
C LYS A 42 2.87 3.11 2.31
N SER A 43 2.68 3.12 0.99
CA SER A 43 2.55 1.92 0.18
C SER A 43 3.88 1.20 -0.05
N LEU A 44 4.99 1.94 -0.10
CA LEU A 44 6.35 1.39 -0.10
C LEU A 44 6.60 0.57 1.18
N ILE A 45 6.35 1.18 2.34
CA ILE A 45 6.57 0.53 3.64
C ILE A 45 5.67 -0.71 3.76
N ALA A 46 4.38 -0.57 3.43
CA ALA A 46 3.44 -1.68 3.41
C ALA A 46 3.91 -2.81 2.48
N GLY A 47 4.33 -2.48 1.25
CA GLY A 47 4.83 -3.44 0.27
C GLY A 47 6.06 -4.22 0.75
N VAL A 48 7.01 -3.54 1.41
CA VAL A 48 8.18 -4.20 2.01
C VAL A 48 7.77 -5.16 3.13
N ILE A 49 6.94 -4.70 4.07
CA ILE A 49 6.45 -5.52 5.20
C ILE A 49 5.71 -6.76 4.70
N ILE A 50 4.80 -6.58 3.74
CA ILE A 50 4.03 -7.66 3.12
C ILE A 50 4.96 -8.62 2.37
N GLY A 51 5.92 -8.12 1.60
CA GLY A 51 6.88 -8.94 0.88
C GLY A 51 7.81 -9.76 1.80
N PHE A 52 8.21 -9.21 2.95
CA PHE A 52 8.94 -9.94 3.98
C PHE A 52 8.09 -11.03 4.65
N TYR A 53 6.84 -10.73 4.97
CA TYR A 53 5.91 -11.72 5.50
C TYR A 53 5.68 -12.85 4.48
N ALA A 54 5.47 -12.50 3.21
CA ALA A 54 5.28 -13.45 2.13
C ALA A 54 6.51 -14.36 1.92
N ARG A 55 7.72 -13.89 2.26
CA ARG A 55 8.93 -14.74 2.25
C ARG A 55 8.88 -15.85 3.29
N LYS A 56 8.23 -15.61 4.44
CA LYS A 56 8.13 -16.56 5.55
C LYS A 56 6.92 -17.49 5.44
N VAL A 57 5.86 -17.09 4.72
CA VAL A 57 4.59 -17.81 4.64
C VAL A 57 4.26 -18.20 3.20
N ASP A 58 3.97 -19.48 2.95
CA ASP A 58 3.58 -20.02 1.63
C ASP A 58 2.08 -20.20 1.46
N SER A 59 1.31 -19.15 1.72
CA SER A 59 -0.14 -19.23 1.55
C SER A 59 -0.66 -17.94 0.96
N ILE A 60 -1.32 -18.05 -0.19
CA ILE A 60 -1.96 -16.92 -0.85
C ILE A 60 -3.01 -16.31 0.08
N GLY A 61 -3.89 -17.12 0.67
CA GLY A 61 -4.93 -16.63 1.59
C GLY A 61 -4.35 -15.88 2.78
N LYS A 62 -3.33 -16.43 3.44
CA LYS A 62 -2.67 -15.74 4.58
C LYS A 62 -1.94 -14.47 4.15
N GLY A 63 -1.33 -14.45 2.97
CA GLY A 63 -0.66 -13.26 2.44
C GLY A 63 -1.64 -12.16 2.04
N VAL A 64 -2.76 -12.51 1.42
CA VAL A 64 -3.84 -11.56 1.11
C VAL A 64 -4.42 -10.98 2.39
N LEU A 65 -4.76 -11.83 3.37
CA LEU A 65 -5.32 -11.36 4.63
C LEU A 65 -4.35 -10.45 5.39
N PHE A 66 -3.07 -10.85 5.49
CA PHE A 66 -2.03 -10.02 6.09
C PHE A 66 -1.84 -8.70 5.32
N GLY A 67 -1.81 -8.76 3.99
CA GLY A 67 -1.70 -7.58 3.14
C GLY A 67 -2.85 -6.60 3.33
N GLY A 68 -4.09 -7.09 3.36
CA GLY A 68 -5.27 -6.28 3.65
C GLY A 68 -5.22 -5.64 5.03
N VAL A 69 -4.82 -6.39 6.07
CA VAL A 69 -4.67 -5.86 7.43
C VAL A 69 -3.59 -4.76 7.48
N VAL A 70 -2.41 -5.00 6.89
CA VAL A 70 -1.35 -3.98 6.84
C VAL A 70 -1.81 -2.76 6.05
N GLY A 71 -2.43 -2.93 4.88
CA GLY A 71 -2.97 -1.84 4.07
C GLY A 71 -3.99 -1.00 4.84
N LEU A 72 -4.92 -1.66 5.55
CA LEU A 72 -5.92 -0.99 6.38
C LEU A 72 -5.31 -0.26 7.58
N ILE A 73 -4.33 -0.85 8.27
CA ILE A 73 -3.65 -0.19 9.39
C ILE A 73 -2.98 1.10 8.91
N PHE A 74 -2.21 1.01 7.83
CA PHE A 74 -1.51 2.18 7.28
C PHE A 74 -2.50 3.22 6.74
N ALA A 75 -3.58 2.80 6.10
CA ALA A 75 -4.62 3.71 5.62
C ALA A 75 -5.38 4.38 6.78
N PHE A 76 -5.66 3.64 7.85
CA PHE A 76 -6.28 4.17 9.06
C PHE A 76 -5.38 5.21 9.74
N LEU A 77 -4.08 4.95 9.85
CA LEU A 77 -3.12 5.93 10.40
C LEU A 77 -3.11 7.23 9.58
N VAL A 78 -3.27 7.15 8.26
CA VAL A 78 -3.39 8.33 7.40
C VAL A 78 -4.75 9.00 7.55
N ALA A 79 -5.85 8.25 7.65
CA ALA A 79 -7.19 8.79 7.84
C ALA A 79 -7.39 9.52 9.18
N LEU A 80 -6.56 9.22 10.19
CA LEU A 80 -6.53 9.97 11.45
C LEU A 80 -5.94 11.38 11.31
N ALA A 81 -5.17 11.65 10.26
CA ALA A 81 -4.74 13.01 9.96
C ALA A 81 -5.96 13.81 9.46
N PRO A 82 -6.35 14.90 10.16
CA PRO A 82 -7.45 15.74 9.73
C PRO A 82 -7.07 16.50 8.46
N ASP A 83 -8.03 16.69 7.57
CA ASP A 83 -7.92 17.63 6.46
C ASP A 83 -7.88 19.09 6.99
N GLU A 84 -7.51 20.07 6.16
CA GLU A 84 -7.47 21.50 6.53
C GLU A 84 -8.82 22.03 7.07
N SER A 85 -9.93 21.39 6.69
CA SER A 85 -11.28 21.68 7.19
C SER A 85 -11.67 20.90 8.47
N GLY A 86 -10.78 20.07 9.02
CA GLY A 86 -11.05 19.22 10.20
C GLY A 86 -11.87 17.96 9.92
N ASN A 87 -12.13 17.65 8.64
CA ASN A 87 -12.88 16.46 8.23
C ASN A 87 -11.95 15.24 8.14
N HIS A 88 -12.50 14.07 8.46
CA HIS A 88 -11.80 12.79 8.35
C HIS A 88 -12.43 11.93 7.25
N TYR A 89 -11.71 11.74 6.14
CA TYR A 89 -12.14 10.93 5.01
C TYR A 89 -11.80 9.44 5.23
N PHE A 90 -12.41 8.84 6.26
CA PHE A 90 -12.11 7.47 6.66
C PHE A 90 -12.36 6.46 5.55
N ILE A 91 -13.52 6.52 4.89
CA ILE A 91 -13.90 5.50 3.90
C ILE A 91 -13.09 5.66 2.62
N GLU A 92 -12.93 6.90 2.17
CA GLU A 92 -12.25 7.27 0.94
C GLU A 92 -10.76 6.94 1.00
N ILE A 93 -10.15 6.96 2.19
CA ILE A 93 -8.73 6.61 2.38
C ILE A 93 -8.57 5.12 2.70
N MET A 94 -9.42 4.56 3.58
CA MET A 94 -9.27 3.18 4.04
C MET A 94 -9.60 2.15 2.96
N VAL A 95 -10.62 2.39 2.13
CA VAL A 95 -11.02 1.45 1.07
C VAL A 95 -9.92 1.25 0.02
N PRO A 96 -9.39 2.28 -0.65
CA PRO A 96 -8.32 2.09 -1.64
C PRO A 96 -7.03 1.59 -0.99
N GLY A 97 -6.66 2.08 0.20
CA GLY A 97 -5.49 1.59 0.92
C GLY A 97 -5.58 0.11 1.32
N GLY A 98 -6.77 -0.35 1.73
CA GLY A 98 -7.05 -1.76 2.00
C GLY A 98 -6.96 -2.62 0.75
N ILE A 99 -7.54 -2.16 -0.37
CA ILE A 99 -7.47 -2.84 -1.68
C ILE A 99 -6.02 -2.98 -2.14
N ILE A 100 -5.22 -1.93 -2.04
CA ILE A 100 -3.78 -1.97 -2.37
C ILE A 100 -3.06 -2.99 -1.49
N GLY A 101 -3.36 -3.04 -0.20
CA GLY A 101 -2.84 -4.06 0.71
C GLY A 101 -3.17 -5.49 0.27
N LEU A 102 -4.43 -5.74 -0.12
CA LEU A 102 -4.87 -7.04 -0.63
C LEU A 102 -4.12 -7.42 -1.93
N ILE A 103 -3.98 -6.47 -2.86
CA ILE A 103 -3.27 -6.66 -4.13
C ILE A 103 -1.80 -6.98 -3.86
N LEU A 104 -1.13 -6.24 -2.97
CA LEU A 104 0.25 -6.49 -2.58
C LEU A 104 0.40 -7.89 -1.95
N GLY A 105 -0.52 -8.28 -1.06
CA GLY A 105 -0.55 -9.59 -0.44
C GLY A 105 -0.71 -10.72 -1.46
N PHE A 106 -1.61 -10.56 -2.42
CA PHE A 106 -1.81 -11.51 -3.51
C PHE A 106 -0.58 -11.59 -4.42
N ALA A 107 -0.09 -10.44 -4.89
CA ALA A 107 0.96 -10.39 -5.90
C ALA A 107 2.31 -10.90 -5.35
N THR A 108 2.66 -10.52 -4.13
CA THR A 108 3.90 -11.00 -3.47
C THR A 108 3.87 -12.51 -3.21
N GLN A 109 2.70 -13.09 -2.93
CA GLN A 109 2.55 -14.53 -2.76
C GLN A 109 2.53 -15.30 -4.08
N LYS A 110 1.81 -14.81 -5.08
CA LYS A 110 1.61 -15.50 -6.37
C LYS A 110 2.81 -15.37 -7.30
N TYR A 111 3.40 -14.17 -7.39
CA TYR A 111 4.44 -13.87 -8.38
C TYR A 111 5.84 -13.72 -7.75
N GLY A 112 5.93 -13.60 -6.43
CA GLY A 112 7.20 -13.40 -5.75
C GLY A 112 7.93 -14.71 -5.48
N SER A 113 9.23 -14.74 -5.76
CA SER A 113 10.09 -15.91 -5.59
C SER A 113 10.75 -15.90 -4.20
N LYS A 114 10.87 -17.07 -3.57
CA LYS A 114 11.55 -17.24 -2.27
C LYS A 114 13.07 -17.12 -2.33
N LYS A 115 13.68 -17.48 -3.46
CA LYS A 115 15.13 -17.51 -3.61
C LYS A 115 15.68 -16.08 -3.80
N PRO A 116 16.79 -15.70 -3.13
CA PRO A 116 17.68 -14.72 -3.73
C PRO A 116 18.12 -15.32 -5.05
N GLN A 117 17.91 -14.62 -6.17
CA GLN A 117 18.62 -14.97 -7.40
C GLN A 117 20.08 -14.61 -7.14
N THR A 118 20.84 -15.54 -6.57
CA THR A 118 22.29 -15.54 -6.74
C THR A 118 22.54 -15.76 -8.22
N ALA A 119 23.04 -14.71 -8.86
CA ALA A 119 23.72 -14.80 -10.15
C ALA A 119 25.00 -15.63 -10.00
#